data_AF-A0A5D0SAG5-F1
#
_entry.id   AF-A0A5D0SAG5-F1
#
_cell.length_a   1.000
_cell.length_b   1.000
_cell.length_c   1.000
_cell.angle_alpha   90.00
_cell.angle_beta   90.00
_cell.angle_gamma   90.00
#
_symmetry.space_group_name_H-M   'P 1'
#
loop_
_entity.id
_entity.type
_entity.pdbx_description
1 polymer ?
#
loop_
_entity_poly.entity_id
_entity_poly.type
_entity_poly.pdbx_seq_one_letter_code
_entity_poly.pdbx_strand_id
1 'polypeptide(L)'
;MIVLASIEATVIYFFSAKMALGIFYGTAFGITGFWLLSLTVEKITRSKKVIWKDYLLRYSLYIVCFLSAIGYGTNFFIGSAVGLLNLKLSLLLFGRWLSEV
;
A
#
# COMPACT_ATOMS: atom_id res chain seq x y z
N MET A 1 -4.67 8.43 1.94
CA MET A 1 -3.43 7.63 2.10
C MET A 1 -2.22 8.45 2.48
N ILE A 2 -1.74 9.38 1.62
CA ILE A 2 -0.53 10.18 1.91
C ILE A 2 -0.66 10.99 3.20
N VAL A 3 -1.82 11.61 3.43
CA VAL A 3 -2.09 12.38 4.66
C VAL A 3 -2.01 11.50 5.92
N LEU A 4 -2.66 10.33 5.91
CA LEU A 4 -2.60 9.34 7.01
C LEU A 4 -1.17 8.88 7.28
N ALA A 5 -0.44 8.50 6.22
CA ALA A 5 0.94 8.08 6.34
C ALA A 5 1.85 9.21 6.85
N SER A 6 1.57 10.46 6.47
CA SER A 6 2.34 11.62 6.96
C SER A 6 2.09 11.84 8.45
N ILE A 7 0.83 11.80 8.91
CA ILE A 7 0.48 11.94 10.32
C ILE A 7 1.12 10.82 11.15
N GLU A 8 0.96 9.56 10.72
CA GLU A 8 1.53 8.41 11.41
C GLU A 8 3.05 8.44 11.43
N ALA A 9 3.68 8.73 10.30
CA ALA A 9 5.13 8.83 10.24
C ALA A 9 5.65 9.97 11.11
N THR A 10 4.99 11.13 11.17
CA THR A 10 5.37 12.23 12.07
C THR A 10 5.27 11.82 13.54
N VAL A 11 4.19 11.16 13.95
CA VAL A 11 4.05 10.67 15.33
C VAL A 11 5.11 9.61 15.66
N ILE A 12 5.29 8.64 14.76
CA ILE A 12 6.20 7.50 14.95
C ILE A 12 7.67 7.91 14.82
N TYR A 13 7.97 9.00 14.10
CA TYR A 13 9.33 9.52 13.95
C TYR A 13 9.96 9.85 15.31
N PHE A 14 9.18 10.37 16.26
CA PHE A 14 9.65 10.64 17.62
C PHE A 14 10.03 9.38 18.41
N PHE A 15 9.53 8.21 18.03
CA PHE A 15 9.85 6.93 18.66
C PHE A 15 10.91 6.14 17.90
N SER A 16 10.85 6.15 16.56
CA SER A 16 11.76 5.40 15.71
C SER A 16 11.76 5.97 14.29
N ALA A 17 12.81 6.71 13.95
CA ALA A 17 13.01 7.25 12.60
C ALA A 17 13.04 6.15 11.52
N LYS A 18 13.60 4.98 11.83
CA LYS A 18 13.62 3.83 10.91
C LYS A 18 12.22 3.28 10.63
N MET A 19 11.35 3.28 11.63
CA MET A 19 9.96 2.85 11.46
C MET A 19 9.16 3.87 10.65
N ALA A 20 9.35 5.17 10.89
CA ALA A 20 8.71 6.23 10.10
C ALA A 20 9.09 6.17 8.61
N LEU A 21 10.37 5.93 8.29
CA LEU A 21 10.81 5.70 6.92
C LEU A 21 10.20 4.44 6.31
N GLY A 22 10.08 3.37 7.11
CA GLY A 22 9.36 2.17 6.71
C GLY A 22 7.90 2.45 6.33
N ILE A 23 7.20 3.31 7.09
CA ILE A 23 5.81 3.68 6.80
C ILE A 23 5.69 4.35 5.43
N PHE A 24 6.57 5.31 5.11
CA PHE A 24 6.58 5.93 3.79
C PHE A 24 6.89 4.93 2.69
N TYR A 25 7.84 4.03 2.91
CA TYR A 25 8.21 2.97 1.97
C TYR A 25 7.02 2.05 1.66
N GLY A 26 6.39 1.49 2.70
CA GLY A 26 5.20 0.65 2.55
C GLY A 26 4.02 1.40 1.93
N THR A 27 3.85 2.68 2.27
CA THR A 27 2.80 3.54 1.68
C THR A 27 3.02 3.74 0.19
N ALA A 28 4.26 3.96 -0.25
CA ALA A 28 4.58 4.11 -1.68
C ALA A 28 4.23 2.83 -2.46
N PHE A 29 4.60 1.65 -1.94
CA PHE A 29 4.19 0.37 -2.52
C PHE A 29 2.67 0.17 -2.50
N GLY A 30 2.00 0.60 -1.42
CA GLY A 30 0.55 0.63 -1.34
C GLY A 30 -0.08 1.46 -2.46
N ILE A 31 0.37 2.70 -2.65
CA ILE A 31 -0.14 3.60 -3.71
C ILE A 31 0.06 2.97 -5.09
N THR A 32 1.24 2.42 -5.38
CA THR A 32 1.51 1.72 -6.65
C THR A 32 0.58 0.51 -6.82
N GLY A 33 0.34 -0.25 -5.74
CA GLY A 33 -0.61 -1.35 -5.73
C GLY A 33 -2.05 -0.89 -6.02
N PHE A 34 -2.50 0.23 -5.44
CA PHE A 34 -3.81 0.81 -5.72
C PHE A 34 -3.93 1.27 -7.17
N TRP A 35 -2.91 1.91 -7.71
CA TRP A 35 -2.89 2.35 -9.11
C TRP A 35 -2.97 1.17 -10.08
N LEU A 36 -2.25 0.07 -9.81
CA LEU A 36 -2.39 -1.17 -10.56
C LEU A 36 -3.80 -1.77 -10.45
N LEU A 37 -4.40 -1.72 -9.26
CA LEU A 37 -5.78 -2.16 -9.07
C LEU A 37 -6.76 -1.31 -9.89
N SER A 38 -6.64 0.02 -9.91
CA SER A 38 -7.53 0.88 -10.69
C SER A 38 -7.41 0.61 -12.19
N LEU A 39 -6.20 0.39 -12.70
CA LEU A 39 -5.99 -0.01 -14.09
C LEU A 39 -6.61 -1.38 -14.40
N THR A 40 -6.50 -2.32 -13.46
CA THR A 40 -7.09 -3.66 -13.61
C THR A 40 -8.62 -3.57 -13.66
N VAL A 41 -9.23 -2.77 -12.77
CA VAL A 41 -10.68 -2.55 -12.74
C VAL A 41 -11.15 -1.91 -14.04
N GLU A 42 -10.48 -0.87 -14.53
CA GLU A 42 -10.83 -0.24 -15.81
C GLU A 42 -10.79 -1.23 -16.99
N LYS A 43 -9.74 -2.07 -17.05
CA LYS A 43 -9.64 -3.12 -18.07
C LYS A 43 -10.74 -4.17 -17.94
N ILE A 44 -11.11 -4.58 -16.73
CA ILE A 44 -12.20 -5.54 -16.49
C ILE A 44 -13.53 -4.93 -16.97
N THR A 45 -13.80 -3.66 -16.65
CA THR A 45 -15.01 -2.97 -17.09
C THR A 45 -15.11 -2.88 -18.61
N ARG A 46 -13.99 -2.61 -19.31
CA ARG A 46 -13.96 -2.52 -20.79
C ARG A 46 -13.97 -3.86 -21.50
N SER A 47 -13.22 -4.85 -21.02
CA SER A 47 -12.99 -6.12 -21.74
C SER A 47 -13.84 -7.29 -21.23
N LYS A 48 -14.54 -7.13 -20.10
CA LYS A 48 -15.23 -8.20 -19.35
C LYS A 48 -14.38 -9.43 -19.04
N LYS A 49 -13.05 -9.34 -19.18
CA LYS A 49 -12.10 -10.42 -18.91
C LYS A 49 -11.27 -10.08 -17.69
N VAL A 50 -11.19 -11.03 -16.77
CA VAL A 50 -10.31 -10.94 -15.62
C VAL A 50 -8.88 -11.27 -16.06
N ILE A 51 -7.99 -10.29 -15.95
CA ILE A 51 -6.58 -10.46 -16.27
C ILE A 51 -5.84 -10.86 -14.99
N TRP A 52 -5.70 -12.16 -14.76
CA TRP A 52 -4.99 -12.73 -13.61
C TRP A 52 -3.54 -12.24 -13.46
N LYS A 53 -2.89 -11.87 -14.58
CA LYS A 53 -1.52 -11.34 -14.59
C LYS A 53 -1.39 -10.04 -13.78
N ASP A 54 -2.38 -9.16 -13.85
CA ASP A 54 -2.34 -7.87 -13.15
C ASP A 54 -2.48 -8.07 -11.62
N TYR A 55 -3.27 -9.07 -11.19
CA TYR A 55 -3.34 -9.46 -9.78
C TYR A 55 -2.01 -10.06 -9.29
N LEU A 56 -1.40 -10.94 -10.09
CA LEU A 56 -0.14 -11.60 -9.75
C LEU A 56 1.00 -10.58 -9.59
N LEU A 57 1.06 -9.58 -10.48
CA LEU A 57 2.02 -8.47 -10.42
C LEU A 57 1.88 -7.65 -9.13
N ARG A 58 0.64 -7.44 -8.66
CA ARG A 58 0.40 -6.67 -7.44
C ARG A 58 0.87 -7.41 -6.19
N TYR A 59 0.65 -8.72 -6.13
CA TYR A 59 1.13 -9.54 -5.01
C TYR A 59 2.65 -9.70 -5.04
N SER A 60 3.27 -9.85 -6.21
CA SER A 60 4.72 -9.90 -6.32
C SER A 60 5.36 -8.58 -5.86
N LEU A 61 4.76 -7.43 -6.16
CA LEU A 61 5.21 -6.13 -5.64
C LEU A 61 5.18 -6.07 -4.10
N TYR A 62 4.12 -6.60 -3.47
CA TYR A 62 4.06 -6.64 -2.00
C TYR A 62 5.11 -7.59 -1.41
N ILE A 63 5.36 -8.74 -2.06
CA ILE A 63 6.44 -9.66 -1.65
C ILE A 63 7.80 -8.95 -1.73
N VAL A 64 8.07 -8.24 -2.82
CA VAL A 64 9.32 -7.47 -2.99
C VAL A 64 9.44 -6.40 -1.92
N CYS A 65 8.36 -5.68 -1.61
CA CYS A 65 8.32 -4.70 -0.52
C CYS A 65 8.74 -5.33 0.82
N PHE A 66 8.18 -6.49 1.18
CA PHE A 66 8.51 -7.14 2.44
C PHE A 66 9.91 -7.74 2.46
N LEU A 67 10.33 -8.41 1.38
CA LEU A 67 11.67 -8.99 1.29
C LEU A 67 12.77 -7.93 1.38
N SER A 68 12.59 -6.81 0.67
CA SER A 68 13.51 -5.68 0.77
C SER A 68 13.49 -5.06 2.17
N ALA A 69 12.31 -4.87 2.78
CA ALA A 69 12.18 -4.29 4.11
C ALA A 69 12.83 -5.14 5.22
N ILE A 70 12.83 -6.46 5.10
CA ILE A 70 13.53 -7.36 6.04
C ILE A 70 15.03 -7.03 6.10
N GLY A 71 15.64 -6.70 4.96
CA GLY A 71 17.07 -6.36 4.89
C GLY A 71 17.46 -5.09 5.66
N TYR A 72 16.51 -4.17 5.89
CA TYR A 72 16.75 -2.91 6.61
C TYR A 72 16.46 -2.99 8.13
N GLY A 73 15.93 -4.12 8.59
CA GLY A 73 15.71 -4.43 10.01
C GLY A 73 14.25 -4.39 10.46
N THR A 74 13.99 -4.93 11.65
CA THR A 74 12.64 -5.21 12.17
C THR A 74 11.76 -3.96 12.26
N ASN A 75 12.29 -2.84 12.73
CA ASN A 75 11.53 -1.59 12.84
C ASN A 75 11.09 -1.04 11.47
N PHE A 76 11.95 -1.16 10.45
CA PHE A 76 11.64 -0.75 9.09
C PHE A 76 10.60 -1.68 8.45
N PHE A 77 10.71 -3.00 8.69
CA PHE A 77 9.71 -3.98 8.27
C PHE A 77 8.33 -3.71 8.86
N ILE A 78 8.23 -3.47 10.17
CA ILE A 78 6.96 -3.18 10.83
C ILE A 78 6.37 -1.88 10.27
N GLY A 79 7.20 -0.83 10.11
CA GLY A 79 6.76 0.42 9.48
C GLY A 79 6.19 0.18 8.07
N SER A 80 6.88 -0.62 7.25
CA SER A 80 6.44 -0.96 5.89
C SER A 80 5.13 -1.74 5.88
N ALA A 81 4.93 -2.66 6.84
CA ALA A 81 3.68 -3.38 7.01
C ALA A 81 2.52 -2.42 7.36
N VAL A 82 2.74 -1.48 8.28
CA VAL A 82 1.75 -0.46 8.66
C VAL A 82 1.38 0.40 7.45
N GLY A 83 2.38 0.90 6.71
CA GLY A 83 2.14 1.69 5.49
C GLY A 83 1.33 0.95 4.42
N LEU A 84 1.55 -0.35 4.25
CA LEU A 84 0.74 -1.19 3.37
C LEU A 84 -0.69 -1.43 3.90
N LEU A 85 -0.85 -1.56 5.22
CA LEU A 85 -2.18 -1.73 5.83
C LEU A 85 -3.03 -0.46 5.77
N ASN A 86 -2.41 0.72 5.76
CA ASN A 86 -3.09 1.99 5.55
C ASN A 86 -3.83 2.05 4.22
N LEU A 87 -3.38 1.30 3.21
CA LEU A 87 -4.12 1.10 1.96
C LEU A 87 -5.47 0.43 2.22
N LYS A 88 -5.46 -0.69 2.97
CA LYS A 88 -6.68 -1.43 3.29
C LYS A 88 -7.62 -0.60 4.15
N LEU A 89 -7.10 0.13 5.12
CA LEU A 89 -7.89 1.04 5.95
C LEU A 89 -8.47 2.19 5.12
N SER A 90 -7.68 2.78 4.23
CA SER A 90 -8.17 3.83 3.34
C SER A 90 -9.24 3.31 2.37
N LEU A 91 -9.08 2.10 1.84
CA LEU A 91 -10.08 1.44 1.01
C LEU A 91 -11.34 1.07 1.80
N LEU A 92 -11.23 0.67 3.06
CA LEU A 92 -12.39 0.38 3.91
C LEU A 92 -13.19 1.65 4.24
N LEU A 93 -12.47 2.72 4.60
CA LEU A 93 -13.08 3.99 5.02
C LEU A 93 -13.63 4.80 3.83
N PHE A 94 -12.88 4.84 2.72
CA PHE A 94 -13.22 5.67 1.56
C PHE A 94 -13.71 4.87 0.34
N GLY A 95 -13.57 3.54 0.34
CA GLY A 95 -14.08 2.69 -0.75
C GLY A 95 -15.59 2.56 -0.76
N ARG A 96 -16.28 2.73 0.39
CA ARG A 96 -17.75 2.88 0.41
C ARG A 96 -18.19 4.12 -0.34
N TRP A 97 -17.47 5.23 -0.18
CA TRP A 97 -17.74 6.48 -0.91
C TRP A 97 -17.52 6.34 -2.44
N LEU A 98 -16.61 5.46 -2.87
CA LEU A 98 -16.39 5.16 -4.30
C LEU A 98 -17.45 4.22 -4.92
N SER A 99 -18.27 3.56 -4.10
CA SER A 99 -19.35 2.65 -4.54
C SER A 99 -20.72 3.34 -4.59
N GLU A 100 -20.84 4.53 -4.01
CA GLU A 100 -22.08 5.32 -3.98
C GLU A 100 -22.17 6.36 -5.11
N VAL A 101 -21.11 6.48 -5.93
CA VAL A 101 -21.04 7.33 -7.14
C VAL A 101 -21.05 6.44 -8.38
#